data_AF-A0AAP0D2J7-F1
#
_entry.id   AF-A0AAP0D2J7-F1
#
_cell.length_a   1.000
_cell.length_b   1.000
_cell.length_c   1.000
_cell.angle_alpha   90.00
_cell.angle_beta   90.00
_cell.angle_gamma   90.00
#
_symmetry.space_group_name_H-M   'P 1'
#
loop_
_entity.id
_entity.type
_entity.pdbx_description
1 polymer ?
#
loop_
_entity_poly.entity_id
_entity_poly.type
_entity_poly.pdbx_seq_one_letter_code
_entity_poly.pdbx_strand_id
1 'polypeptide(L)'
;MDSEEQSEKLNNYEARFAAYLKAKYFSDKDIYGGEIFEDKEIIDGMTIRASSEAGTRSFADPLAYWNEKFAHKEPKTETSPGLSNGKHYSKKSP
;
A
#
# COMPACT_ATOMS: atom_id res chain seq x y z
N MET A 1 -4.23 24.80 32.19
CA MET A 1 -4.13 23.84 31.06
C MET A 1 -2.70 23.91 30.61
N ASP A 2 -1.88 23.02 31.17
CA ASP A 2 -0.43 23.03 30.98
C ASP A 2 -0.09 22.64 29.55
N SER A 3 0.25 23.67 28.75
CA SER A 3 0.53 23.54 27.32
C SER A 3 1.69 22.60 27.02
N GLU A 4 2.60 22.41 27.98
CA GLU A 4 3.78 21.56 27.86
C GLU A 4 3.42 20.07 28.02
N GLU A 5 2.56 19.73 28.97
CA GLU A 5 2.06 18.35 29.14
C GLU A 5 1.26 17.89 27.90
N GLN A 6 0.49 18.81 27.29
CA GLN A 6 -0.26 18.50 26.07
C GLN A 6 0.66 18.30 24.86
N SER A 7 1.74 19.07 24.73
CA SER A 7 2.69 18.91 23.61
C SER A 7 3.50 17.62 23.74
N GLU A 8 3.93 17.25 24.94
CA GLU A 8 4.60 15.98 25.21
C GLU A 8 3.69 14.79 24.91
N LYS A 9 2.42 14.87 25.31
CA LYS A 9 1.42 13.83 25.02
C LYS A 9 1.17 13.67 23.52
N LEU A 10 1.07 14.77 22.77
CA LEU A 10 0.93 14.75 21.32
C LEU A 10 2.15 14.10 20.66
N ASN A 11 3.35 14.52 21.03
CA ASN A 11 4.59 13.95 20.50
C ASN A 11 4.69 12.44 20.78
N ASN A 12 4.32 12.01 21.99
CA ASN A 12 4.29 10.58 22.33
C ASN A 12 3.29 9.81 21.46
N TYR A 13 2.09 10.37 21.26
CA TYR A 13 1.08 9.77 20.41
C TYR A 13 1.55 9.63 18.95
N GLU A 14 2.11 10.69 18.37
CA GLU A 14 2.64 10.68 17.01
C GLU A 14 3.76 9.64 16.83
N ALA A 15 4.70 9.59 17.77
CA ALA A 15 5.78 8.62 17.74
C ALA A 15 5.27 7.17 17.81
N ARG A 16 4.32 6.89 18.71
CA ARG A 16 3.69 5.55 18.83
C ARG A 16 2.89 5.18 17.59
N PHE A 17 2.17 6.13 17.01
CA PHE A 17 1.39 5.91 15.81
C PHE A 17 2.28 5.63 14.59
N ALA A 18 3.38 6.38 14.42
CA ALA A 18 4.36 6.12 13.38
C ALA A 18 5.03 4.74 13.54
N ALA A 19 5.36 4.34 14.76
CA ALA A 19 5.88 3.01 15.05
C ALA A 19 4.87 1.91 14.70
N TYR A 20 3.60 2.10 15.05
CA TYR A 20 2.51 1.17 14.71
C TYR A 20 2.33 1.03 13.19
N LEU A 21 2.33 2.13 12.43
CA LEU A 21 2.22 2.06 10.97
C LEU A 21 3.42 1.34 10.35
N LYS A 22 4.63 1.58 10.86
CA LYS A 22 5.83 0.89 10.38
C LYS A 22 5.76 -0.60 10.67
N ALA A 23 5.37 -0.96 11.90
CA ALA A 23 5.13 -2.34 12.32
C ALA A 23 4.10 -3.03 11.40
N LYS A 24 2.94 -2.40 11.18
CA LYS A 24 1.85 -2.98 10.40
C LYS A 24 2.19 -3.24 8.92
N TYR A 25 2.86 -2.31 8.24
CA TYR A 25 3.06 -2.38 6.78
C TYR A 25 4.44 -2.86 6.36
N PHE A 26 5.46 -2.71 7.22
CA PHE A 26 6.85 -3.00 6.89
C PHE A 26 7.49 -4.02 7.83
N SER A 27 6.76 -4.52 8.81
CA SER A 27 7.18 -5.61 9.70
C SER A 27 6.08 -6.67 9.74
N ASP A 28 6.46 -7.88 10.17
CA ASP A 28 5.52 -8.93 10.56
C ASP A 28 5.21 -8.90 12.07
N LYS A 29 5.68 -7.84 12.76
CA LYS A 29 5.66 -7.72 14.21
C LYS A 29 5.01 -6.44 14.69
N ASP A 30 4.31 -6.51 15.81
CA ASP A 30 3.65 -5.39 16.49
C ASP A 30 4.69 -4.42 17.11
N ILE A 31 4.20 -3.37 17.76
CA ILE A 31 5.06 -2.36 18.42
C ILE A 31 5.86 -2.91 19.62
N TYR A 32 5.52 -4.11 20.10
CA TYR A 32 6.19 -4.80 21.21
C TYR A 32 7.08 -5.96 20.74
N GLY A 33 7.11 -6.25 19.42
CA GLY A 33 7.88 -7.32 18.81
C GLY A 33 7.16 -8.67 18.73
N GLY A 34 5.89 -8.76 19.10
CA GLY A 34 5.04 -9.93 18.90
C GLY A 34 4.59 -10.10 17.44
N GLU A 35 4.30 -11.31 17.00
CA GLU A 35 3.81 -11.54 15.63
C GLU A 35 2.37 -11.02 15.48
N ILE A 36 2.12 -10.23 14.42
CA ILE A 36 0.80 -9.64 14.17
C ILE A 36 -0.09 -10.62 13.39
N PHE A 37 0.53 -11.45 12.56
CA PHE A 37 -0.18 -12.35 11.65
C PHE A 37 -0.19 -13.75 12.24
N GLU A 38 -1.39 -14.30 12.39
CA GLU A 38 -1.59 -15.68 12.85
C GLU A 38 -1.39 -16.65 11.69
N ASP A 39 -1.82 -16.26 10.49
CA ASP A 39 -1.80 -17.08 9.29
C ASP A 39 -1.21 -16.33 8.09
N LYS A 40 -0.50 -17.09 7.25
CA LYS A 40 0.10 -16.63 5.99
C LYS A 40 -0.12 -17.68 4.91
N GLU A 41 -0.73 -17.27 3.80
CA GLU A 41 -1.02 -18.13 2.65
C GLU A 41 -0.56 -17.46 1.35
N ILE A 42 -0.24 -18.27 0.33
CA ILE A 42 0.12 -17.78 -1.00
C ILE A 42 -1.00 -18.15 -1.96
N ILE A 43 -1.68 -17.13 -2.50
CA ILE A 43 -2.77 -17.28 -3.47
C ILE A 43 -2.35 -16.54 -4.74
N ASP A 44 -2.36 -17.22 -5.88
CA ASP A 44 -1.96 -16.66 -7.18
C ASP A 44 -0.59 -15.93 -7.18
N GLY A 45 0.37 -16.44 -6.42
CA GLY A 45 1.71 -15.84 -6.28
C GLY A 45 1.77 -14.61 -5.37
N MET A 46 0.63 -14.15 -4.86
CA MET A 46 0.54 -13.08 -3.86
C MET A 46 0.55 -13.68 -2.44
N THR A 47 1.35 -13.09 -1.57
CA THR A 47 1.34 -13.43 -0.14
C THR A 47 0.18 -12.70 0.55
N ILE A 48 -0.78 -13.46 1.07
CA ILE A 48 -1.88 -12.98 1.89
C ILE A 48 -1.56 -13.28 3.36
N ARG A 49 -1.66 -12.26 4.22
CA ARG A 49 -1.48 -12.39 5.68
C ARG A 49 -2.79 -12.08 6.39
N ALA A 50 -3.15 -12.89 7.38
CA ALA A 50 -4.34 -12.73 8.18
C ALA A 50 -3.98 -12.40 9.64
N SER A 51 -4.73 -11.47 10.23
CA SER A 51 -4.61 -11.08 11.63
C SER A 51 -6.00 -10.92 12.21
N SER A 52 -6.19 -11.44 13.43
CA SER A 52 -7.42 -11.28 14.21
C SER A 52 -7.52 -9.91 14.88
N GLU A 53 -6.40 -9.18 14.96
CA GLU A 53 -6.30 -7.92 15.68
C GLU A 53 -7.03 -6.78 14.95
N ALA A 54 -7.79 -5.99 15.72
CA ALA A 54 -8.59 -4.90 15.16
C ALA A 54 -7.66 -3.83 14.57
N GLY A 55 -7.71 -3.67 13.25
CA GLY A 55 -6.88 -2.70 12.53
C GLY A 55 -5.78 -3.31 11.68
N THR A 56 -5.51 -4.61 11.77
CA THR A 56 -4.55 -5.39 10.94
C THR A 56 -5.24 -6.47 10.12
N ARG A 57 -6.57 -6.43 10.08
CA ARG A 57 -7.44 -7.29 9.28
C ARG A 57 -6.91 -7.45 7.85
N SER A 58 -6.94 -8.69 7.37
CA SER A 58 -6.16 -9.24 6.25
C SER A 58 -5.81 -8.26 5.13
N PHE A 59 -4.54 -8.20 4.75
CA PHE A 59 -4.07 -7.39 3.63
C PHE A 59 -3.09 -8.16 2.74
N ALA A 60 -3.13 -7.86 1.45
CA ALA A 60 -2.14 -8.30 0.48
C ALA A 60 -0.88 -7.45 0.60
N ASP A 61 0.31 -8.06 0.55
CA ASP A 61 1.58 -7.35 0.69
C ASP A 61 1.70 -6.15 -0.30
N PRO A 62 1.71 -4.89 0.19
CA PRO A 62 1.78 -3.72 -0.67
C PRO A 62 3.10 -3.65 -1.44
N LEU A 63 4.19 -4.18 -0.86
CA LEU A 63 5.50 -4.15 -1.46
C LEU A 63 5.58 -5.16 -2.62
N ALA A 64 4.97 -6.34 -2.46
CA ALA A 64 4.83 -7.31 -3.54
C ALA A 64 4.05 -6.71 -4.73
N TYR A 65 2.90 -6.06 -4.47
CA TYR A 65 2.15 -5.37 -5.53
C TYR A 65 2.95 -4.25 -6.20
N TRP A 66 3.68 -3.45 -5.41
CA TRP A 66 4.52 -2.39 -5.95
C TRP A 66 5.64 -2.95 -6.84
N ASN A 67 6.33 -3.99 -6.38
CA ASN A 67 7.39 -4.63 -7.13
C ASN A 67 6.85 -5.26 -8.42
N GLU A 68 5.74 -5.98 -8.38
CA GLU A 68 5.10 -6.52 -9.58
C GLU A 68 4.76 -5.42 -10.60
N LYS A 69 4.17 -4.31 -10.14
CA LYS A 69 3.71 -3.23 -11.01
C LYS A 69 4.81 -2.33 -11.56
N PHE A 70 5.89 -2.14 -10.80
CA PHE A 70 6.92 -1.13 -11.10
C PHE A 70 8.32 -1.70 -11.35
N ALA A 71 8.66 -2.91 -10.90
CA ALA A 71 10.01 -3.47 -11.11
C ALA A 71 10.29 -3.86 -12.57
N HIS A 72 9.26 -3.96 -13.42
CA HIS A 72 9.39 -4.31 -14.84
C HIS A 72 9.24 -3.14 -15.82
N LYS A 73 9.22 -1.89 -15.35
CA LYS A 73 9.19 -0.74 -16.26
C LYS A 73 10.60 -0.27 -16.60
N GLU A 74 11.27 -0.97 -17.51
CA GLU A 74 12.26 -0.28 -18.34
C GLU A 74 11.53 0.89 -19.06
N PRO A 75 12.15 2.08 -19.18
CA PRO A 75 11.59 3.12 -20.03
C PRO A 75 11.62 2.57 -21.45
N LYS A 76 10.46 2.14 -21.96
CA LYS A 76 10.30 1.98 -23.40
C LYS A 76 10.48 3.38 -23.97
N THR A 77 11.64 3.60 -24.59
CA THR A 77 11.83 4.71 -25.53
C THR A 77 10.87 4.46 -26.68
N GLU A 78 9.63 4.94 -26.54
CA GLU A 78 8.67 4.93 -27.63
C GLU A 78 9.17 5.98 -28.64
N THR A 79 9.96 5.51 -29.62
CA THR A 79 10.08 6.18 -30.92
C THR A 79 8.66 6.37 -31.44
N SER A 80 8.17 7.60 -31.38
CA SER A 80 6.89 8.01 -31.95
C SER A 80 6.85 7.75 -33.45
N PRO A 81 5.84 7.03 -33.97
CA PRO A 81 5.41 7.17 -35.34
C PRO A 81 3.95 7.62 -35.34
N GLY A 82 3.75 8.92 -35.51
CA GLY A 82 2.56 9.52 -36.14
C GLY A 82 1.20 9.15 -35.56
N LEU A 83 0.64 10.05 -34.75
CA LEU A 83 -0.80 10.14 -34.49
C LEU A 83 -1.56 10.30 -35.81
N SER A 84 -2.03 9.21 -36.40
CA SER A 84 -3.00 9.24 -37.49
C SER A 84 -4.40 9.39 -36.89
N ASN A 85 -4.96 10.60 -37.04
CA ASN A 85 -6.23 11.02 -36.48
C ASN A 85 -7.40 10.28 -37.17
N GLY A 86 -7.93 9.25 -36.50
CA GLY A 86 -9.09 8.48 -36.98
C GLY A 86 -10.37 9.31 -36.96
N LYS A 87 -10.90 9.61 -38.16
CA LYS A 87 -12.16 10.30 -38.39
C LYS A 87 -13.34 9.58 -37.71
N HIS A 88 -14.10 10.31 -36.89
CA HIS A 88 -15.37 9.85 -36.33
C HIS A 88 -16.41 9.71 -37.46
N TYR A 89 -16.85 8.49 -37.76
CA TYR A 89 -17.99 8.28 -38.65
C TYR A 89 -19.28 8.59 -37.92
N SER A 90 -20.05 9.53 -38.48
CA SER A 90 -21.39 9.91 -38.04
C SER A 90 -22.38 8.77 -38.26
N LYS A 91 -23.21 8.48 -37.25
CA LYS A 91 -24.46 7.74 -37.44
C LYS A 91 -25.63 8.67 -37.15
N LYS A 92 -26.40 9.01 -38.19
CA LYS A 92 -27.76 9.53 -38.09
C LYS A 92 -28.73 8.38 -38.32
N SER A 93 -29.78 8.31 -37.53
CA SER A 93 -30.96 7.45 -37.77
C SER A 93 -32.09 7.89 -36.83
N PRO A 94 -33.36 7.55 -37.13
CA PRO A 94 -34.18 7.89 -38.30
C PRO A 94 -35.01 9.17 -38.08
#